data_AF-L7LW90-F1
#
_entry.id   AF-L7LW90-F1
#
_cell.length_a   1.000
_cell.length_b   1.000
_cell.length_c   1.000
_cell.angle_alpha   90.00
_cell.angle_beta   90.00
_cell.angle_gamma   90.00
#
_symmetry.space_group_name_H-M   'P 1'
#
loop_
_entity.id
_entity.type
_entity.pdbx_description
1 polymer ?
#
loop_
_entity_poly.entity_id
_entity_poly.type
_entity_poly.pdbx_seq_one_letter_code
_entity_poly.pdbx_strand_id
1 'polypeptide(L)'
;MQTAVCLLLSLFFSPAMGGGDQPKQKRDLLGYDKPLPPDPEDRTPCASYRLRNQCSGRSSGWHYHHYYKFCLQSDSTHCGDQSNYFNDCDQCMKRCSTIVCTSETTTKAPPKLPKISPFGR
;
A
#
# COMPACT_ATOMS: atom_id res chain seq x y z
N MET A 1 -58.44 -30.12 25.97
CA MET A 1 -57.05 -30.10 26.46
C MET A 1 -56.18 -29.43 25.41
N GLN A 2 -55.17 -28.71 25.88
CA GLN A 2 -54.55 -27.53 25.27
C GLN A 2 -53.76 -27.78 23.98
N THR A 3 -53.85 -26.80 23.09
CA THR A 3 -52.89 -26.45 22.04
C THR A 3 -51.56 -26.00 22.63
N ALA A 4 -50.44 -26.54 22.14
CA ALA A 4 -49.13 -25.87 22.19
C ALA A 4 -48.19 -26.48 21.13
N VAL A 5 -48.31 -25.98 19.91
CA VAL A 5 -47.22 -25.99 18.93
C VAL A 5 -46.25 -24.90 19.37
N CYS A 6 -44.97 -25.24 19.52
CA CYS A 6 -43.85 -24.47 18.96
C CYS A 6 -42.52 -25.18 19.27
N LEU A 7 -42.13 -26.03 18.33
CA LEU A 7 -40.75 -26.17 17.88
C LEU A 7 -40.07 -24.79 17.85
N LEU A 8 -38.90 -24.64 18.46
CA LEU A 8 -37.77 -23.77 18.08
C LEU A 8 -36.85 -23.58 19.30
N LEU A 9 -36.06 -24.62 19.59
CA LEU A 9 -34.94 -24.57 20.54
C LEU A 9 -33.66 -24.91 19.76
N SER A 10 -33.38 -24.11 18.75
CA SER A 10 -32.14 -24.14 18.00
C SER A 10 -31.78 -22.71 17.61
N LEU A 11 -30.50 -22.37 17.73
CA LEU A 11 -29.85 -21.09 17.39
C LEU A 11 -29.55 -20.12 18.56
N PHE A 12 -28.91 -20.61 19.62
CA PHE A 12 -27.97 -19.80 20.40
C PHE A 12 -26.54 -20.31 20.20
N PHE A 13 -26.08 -20.29 18.95
CA PHE A 13 -24.66 -20.17 18.66
C PHE A 13 -24.52 -18.90 17.85
N SER A 14 -24.49 -17.76 18.53
CA SER A 14 -23.88 -16.58 17.93
C SER A 14 -22.43 -16.96 17.62
N PRO A 15 -21.97 -16.98 16.36
CA PRO A 15 -20.55 -16.97 16.15
C PRO A 15 -20.09 -15.64 16.71
N ALA A 16 -19.48 -15.67 17.89
CA ALA A 16 -18.56 -14.63 18.28
C ALA A 16 -17.45 -14.70 17.23
N MET A 17 -17.63 -13.99 16.12
CA MET A 17 -16.56 -13.66 15.21
C MET A 17 -15.62 -12.79 16.02
N GLY A 18 -14.72 -13.46 16.76
CA GLY A 18 -13.59 -12.83 17.38
C GLY A 18 -12.94 -11.96 16.33
N GLY A 19 -12.72 -10.70 16.68
CA GLY A 19 -11.88 -9.79 15.92
C GLY A 19 -10.47 -10.35 15.93
N GLY A 20 -10.23 -11.38 15.12
CA GLY A 20 -8.89 -11.77 14.76
C GLY A 20 -8.30 -10.58 14.03
N ASP A 21 -7.23 -10.02 14.59
CA ASP A 21 -6.29 -9.22 13.82
C ASP A 21 -6.01 -10.01 12.55
N GLN A 22 -6.56 -9.57 11.42
CA GLN A 22 -6.13 -10.11 10.15
C GLN A 22 -4.63 -9.84 10.11
N PRO A 23 -3.79 -10.88 9.92
CA PRO A 23 -2.37 -10.67 9.71
C PRO A 23 -2.24 -9.64 8.60
N LYS A 24 -1.73 -8.45 8.93
CA LYS A 24 -1.41 -7.43 7.94
C LYS A 24 -0.35 -8.05 7.05
N GLN A 25 -0.76 -8.75 6.00
CA GLN A 25 0.14 -9.19 4.95
C GLN A 25 0.71 -7.92 4.35
N LYS A 26 1.95 -7.61 4.74
CA LYS A 26 2.77 -6.59 4.12
C LYS A 26 2.93 -7.06 2.67
N ARG A 27 2.11 -6.54 1.75
CA ARG A 27 2.33 -6.78 0.32
C ARG A 27 3.57 -5.98 -0.04
N ASP A 28 4.67 -6.67 -0.30
CA ASP A 28 5.90 -6.03 -0.72
C ASP A 28 5.67 -5.31 -2.07
N LEU A 29 6.30 -4.14 -2.20
CA LEU A 29 6.24 -3.36 -3.43
C LEU A 29 6.95 -4.12 -4.56
N LEU A 30 6.33 -4.17 -5.74
CA LEU A 30 6.89 -4.87 -6.89
C LEU A 30 8.03 -4.07 -7.54
N GLY A 31 8.96 -4.75 -8.22
CA GLY A 31 9.94 -4.10 -9.09
C GLY A 31 11.29 -3.73 -8.48
N TYR A 32 11.49 -4.00 -7.20
CA TYR A 32 12.80 -3.90 -6.57
C TYR A 32 13.66 -5.15 -6.86
N ASP A 33 14.95 -4.94 -7.15
CA ASP A 33 15.97 -5.97 -7.44
C ASP A 33 15.63 -6.95 -8.57
N LYS A 34 14.52 -6.74 -9.26
CA LYS A 34 14.08 -7.50 -10.42
C LYS A 34 14.01 -6.54 -11.61
N PRO A 35 14.64 -6.87 -12.75
CA PRO A 35 14.43 -6.09 -13.95
C PRO A 35 12.97 -6.28 -14.38
N LEU A 36 12.15 -5.27 -14.14
CA LEU A 36 10.87 -5.16 -14.83
C LEU A 36 11.11 -4.53 -16.20
N PRO A 37 10.42 -4.99 -17.25
CA PRO A 37 10.40 -4.25 -18.50
C PRO A 37 9.89 -2.83 -18.20
N PRO A 38 10.53 -1.78 -18.74
CA PRO A 38 9.99 -0.44 -18.65
C PRO A 38 8.55 -0.46 -19.15
N ASP A 39 7.66 0.18 -18.40
CA ASP A 39 6.30 0.39 -18.87
C ASP A 39 6.37 1.20 -20.19
N PRO A 40 5.88 0.65 -21.32
CA PRO A 40 5.98 1.31 -22.62
C PRO A 40 5.19 2.63 -22.68
N GLU A 41 4.26 2.84 -21.76
CA GLU A 41 3.50 4.09 -21.64
C GLU A 41 4.20 5.12 -20.74
N ASP A 42 5.22 4.71 -19.98
CA ASP A 42 6.01 5.61 -19.14
C ASP A 42 6.98 6.44 -19.98
N ARG A 43 6.55 7.65 -20.34
CA ARG A 43 7.37 8.63 -21.05
C ARG A 43 8.17 9.54 -20.11
N THR A 44 8.19 9.25 -18.81
CA THR A 44 8.92 10.06 -17.86
C THR A 44 10.43 9.88 -18.05
N PRO A 45 11.26 10.88 -17.74
CA PRO A 45 12.72 10.74 -17.72
C PRO A 45 13.24 9.62 -16.80
N CYS A 46 12.36 9.06 -15.95
CA CYS A 46 12.66 8.09 -14.91
C CYS A 46 12.15 6.67 -15.24
N ALA A 47 11.60 6.43 -16.43
CA ALA A 47 11.03 5.13 -16.81
C ALA A 47 12.04 3.95 -16.76
N SER A 48 13.34 4.23 -16.92
CA SER A 48 14.42 3.24 -16.89
C SER A 48 15.15 3.15 -15.54
N TYR A 49 14.72 3.94 -14.55
CA TYR A 49 15.40 4.07 -13.28
C TYR A 49 15.23 2.81 -12.43
N ARG A 50 16.33 2.32 -11.84
CA ARG A 50 16.33 1.05 -11.10
C ARG A 50 15.91 1.26 -9.65
N LEU A 51 15.29 0.22 -9.11
CA LEU A 51 14.83 0.09 -7.73
C LEU A 51 15.63 -1.01 -7.02
N ARG A 52 15.97 -0.81 -5.74
CA ARG A 52 16.79 -1.72 -4.92
C ARG A 52 16.23 -1.92 -3.52
N ASN A 53 16.29 -3.15 -3.00
CA ASN A 53 15.94 -3.40 -1.59
C ASN A 53 17.15 -3.29 -0.65
N GLN A 54 18.37 -3.30 -1.20
CA GLN A 54 19.60 -3.16 -0.44
C GLN A 54 20.13 -1.74 -0.55
N CYS A 55 19.80 -0.92 0.43
CA CYS A 55 19.98 0.53 0.33
C CYS A 55 21.30 1.08 0.86
N SER A 56 22.13 0.30 1.55
CA SER A 56 23.53 0.62 1.93
C SER A 56 23.83 2.11 2.22
N GLY A 57 23.02 2.75 3.08
CA GLY A 57 23.19 4.16 3.47
C GLY A 57 22.34 5.18 2.69
N ARG A 58 21.53 4.74 1.72
CA ARG A 58 20.54 5.55 0.98
C ARG A 58 19.14 5.42 1.57
N SER A 59 19.05 5.25 2.89
CA SER A 59 17.79 5.17 3.63
C SER A 59 17.18 6.55 3.91
N SER A 60 17.52 7.54 3.08
CA SER A 60 17.05 8.91 3.14
C SER A 60 16.79 9.41 1.71
N GLY A 61 16.11 10.54 1.58
CA GLY A 61 15.72 11.07 0.27
C GLY A 61 14.55 10.33 -0.36
N TRP A 62 14.43 10.45 -1.68
CA TRP A 62 13.28 10.04 -2.47
C TRP A 62 13.71 9.32 -3.74
N HIS A 63 12.86 8.46 -4.26
CA HIS A 63 13.06 7.75 -5.51
C HIS A 63 11.74 7.59 -6.26
N TYR A 64 11.78 7.52 -7.58
CA TYR A 64 10.59 7.30 -8.40
C TYR A 64 10.32 5.81 -8.59
N HIS A 65 9.09 5.42 -8.34
CA HIS A 65 8.64 4.04 -8.49
C HIS A 65 7.86 3.88 -9.80
N HIS A 66 8.55 3.49 -10.88
CA HIS A 66 7.96 3.43 -12.22
C HIS A 66 6.74 2.50 -12.33
N TYR A 67 6.66 1.40 -11.58
CA TYR A 67 5.48 0.51 -11.64
C TYR A 67 4.20 1.16 -11.08
N TYR A 68 4.32 2.01 -10.04
CA TYR A 68 3.18 2.66 -9.39
C TYR A 68 3.07 4.17 -9.66
N LYS A 69 3.99 4.73 -10.46
CA LYS A 69 3.99 6.12 -10.95
C LYS A 69 4.02 7.20 -9.86
N PHE A 70 4.65 6.94 -8.72
CA PHE A 70 4.81 7.93 -7.65
C PHE A 70 6.24 8.02 -7.14
N CYS A 71 6.55 9.13 -6.48
CA CYS A 71 7.77 9.30 -5.72
C CYS A 71 7.60 8.73 -4.31
N LEU A 72 8.54 7.89 -3.89
CA LEU A 72 8.54 7.21 -2.61
C LEU A 72 9.72 7.66 -1.78
N GLN A 73 9.51 7.90 -0.50
CA GLN A 73 10.61 8.14 0.42
C GLN A 73 11.44 6.86 0.55
N SER A 74 12.76 6.98 0.41
CA SER A 74 13.66 5.85 0.55
C SER A 74 13.76 5.43 2.02
N ASP A 75 13.78 4.13 2.26
CA ASP A 75 14.04 3.54 3.58
C ASP A 75 15.19 2.52 3.51
N SER A 76 15.43 1.77 4.59
CA SER A 76 16.51 0.77 4.64
C SER A 76 16.28 -0.42 3.70
N THR A 77 15.04 -0.60 3.22
CA THR A 77 14.54 -1.76 2.46
C THR A 77 14.00 -1.40 1.08
N HIS A 78 13.81 -0.12 0.75
CA HIS A 78 13.29 0.35 -0.53
C HIS A 78 13.97 1.67 -0.90
N CYS A 79 14.75 1.66 -1.97
CA CYS A 79 15.39 2.86 -2.49
C CYS A 79 15.61 2.77 -4.01
N GLY A 80 15.95 3.90 -4.60
CA GLY A 80 16.46 3.96 -5.96
C GLY A 80 17.96 3.67 -6.05
N ASP A 81 18.41 3.35 -7.27
CA ASP A 81 19.83 3.42 -7.58
C ASP A 81 20.33 4.89 -7.63
N GLN A 82 21.57 5.11 -8.11
CA GLN A 82 22.14 6.46 -8.09
C GLN A 82 21.44 7.41 -9.06
N SER A 83 20.88 6.90 -10.16
CA SER A 83 20.12 7.70 -11.11
C SER A 83 18.72 8.04 -10.57
N ASN A 84 18.20 7.21 -9.67
CA ASN A 84 16.88 7.30 -9.08
C ASN A 84 16.90 7.80 -7.63
N TYR A 85 17.78 8.74 -7.31
CA TYR A 85 17.88 9.32 -5.98
C TYR A 85 17.68 10.83 -6.05
N PHE A 86 16.80 11.33 -5.17
CA PHE A 86 16.45 12.73 -5.04
C PHE A 86 16.52 13.15 -3.58
N ASN A 87 16.92 14.39 -3.34
CA ASN A 87 17.05 14.92 -1.97
C ASN A 87 15.67 15.14 -1.32
N ASP A 88 14.68 15.53 -2.12
CA ASP A 88 13.33 15.84 -1.68
C ASP A 88 12.27 15.38 -2.70
N CYS A 89 11.02 15.37 -2.24
CA CYS A 89 9.86 14.96 -3.03
C CYS A 89 9.64 15.86 -4.24
N ASP A 90 9.79 17.18 -4.11
CA ASP A 90 9.57 18.13 -5.20
C ASP A 90 10.55 17.92 -6.34
N GLN A 91 11.81 17.63 -6.02
CA GLN A 91 12.84 17.29 -7.00
C GLN A 91 12.47 16.02 -7.76
N CYS A 92 12.02 14.99 -7.05
CA CYS A 92 11.55 13.74 -7.67
C CYS A 92 10.35 13.98 -8.59
N MET A 93 9.32 14.67 -8.11
CA MET A 93 8.09 14.97 -8.86
C MET A 93 8.40 15.77 -10.13
N LYS A 94 9.19 16.85 -10.00
CA LYS A 94 9.59 17.68 -11.15
C LYS A 94 10.39 16.89 -12.18
N ARG A 95 11.34 16.07 -11.72
CA ARG A 95 12.21 15.30 -12.63
C ARG A 95 11.47 14.18 -13.34
N CYS A 96 10.60 13.47 -12.62
CA CYS A 96 9.90 12.30 -13.11
C CYS A 96 8.48 12.62 -13.60
N SER A 97 8.09 13.89 -13.68
CA SER A 97 6.77 14.32 -14.18
C SER A 97 5.60 13.61 -13.49
N THR A 98 5.71 13.37 -12.18
CA THR A 98 4.62 12.85 -11.35
C THR A 98 4.15 13.91 -10.37
N ILE A 99 2.92 13.78 -9.88
CA ILE A 99 2.29 14.70 -8.92
C ILE A 99 2.09 14.06 -7.54
N VAL A 100 2.52 12.81 -7.36
CA VAL A 100 2.25 12.04 -6.16
C VAL A 100 3.57 11.68 -5.47
N CYS A 101 3.62 12.00 -4.18
CA CYS A 101 4.64 11.53 -3.26
C CYS A 101 4.01 10.80 -2.08
N THR A 102 4.67 9.77 -1.58
CA THR A 102 4.33 9.11 -0.32
C THR A 102 5.58 8.81 0.50
N SER A 103 5.49 9.04 1.82
CA SER A 103 6.51 8.62 2.79
C SER A 103 6.27 7.21 3.31
N GLU A 104 5.12 6.60 2.99
CA GLU A 104 4.75 5.29 3.50
C GLU A 104 4.98 4.22 2.43
N THR A 105 5.92 3.31 2.71
CA THR A 105 6.19 2.10 1.92
C THR A 105 5.15 0.99 2.17
N THR A 106 4.33 1.13 3.21
CA THR A 106 3.21 0.23 3.52
C THR A 106 1.91 1.00 3.54
N THR A 107 0.88 0.48 2.87
CA THR A 107 -0.48 0.97 3.03
C THR A 107 -0.87 0.72 4.49
N LYS A 108 -0.84 1.75 5.34
CA LYS A 108 -1.59 1.68 6.59
C LYS A 108 -3.03 1.36 6.21
N ALA A 109 -3.66 0.45 6.97
CA ALA A 109 -5.07 0.17 6.75
C ALA A 109 -5.82 1.51 6.71
N PRO A 110 -6.68 1.76 5.71
CA PRO A 110 -7.42 3.01 5.63
C PRO A 110 -8.07 3.27 7.00
N PRO A 111 -8.06 4.52 7.50
CA PRO A 111 -8.73 4.84 8.75
C PRO A 111 -10.14 4.27 8.68
N LYS A 112 -10.55 3.52 9.72
CA LYS A 112 -11.89 2.91 9.77
C LYS A 112 -12.90 4.01 9.47
N LEU A 113 -13.45 4.01 8.26
CA LEU A 113 -14.50 4.95 7.89
C LEU A 113 -15.60 4.80 8.94
N PRO A 114 -16.11 5.91 9.50
CA PRO A 114 -17.22 5.82 10.42
C PRO A 114 -18.34 5.04 9.73
N LYS A 115 -18.87 4.01 10.41
CA LYS A 115 -20.02 3.25 9.91
C LYS A 115 -21.19 4.24 9.79
N ILE A 116 -21.42 4.77 8.61
CA ILE A 116 -22.67 5.46 8.30
C ILE A 116 -23.71 4.33 8.22
N SER A 117 -24.41 4.11 9.33
CA SER A 117 -25.55 3.20 9.36
C SER A 117 -26.59 3.72 8.36
N PRO A 118 -27.01 2.92 7.35
CA PRO A 118 -28.06 3.34 6.44
C PRO A 118 -29.45 3.30 7.08
N PHE A 119 -29.57 2.94 8.36
CA PHE A 119 -30.81 2.95 9.11
C PHE A 119 -30.67 3.82 10.35
N GLY A 120 -31.06 5.08 10.20
CA GLY A 120 -31.26 6.03 11.29
C GLY A 120 -32.71 6.53 11.26
N ARG A 121 -33.51 5.99 12.18
CA ARG A 121 -34.86 6.36 12.64
C ARG A 121 -36.00 6.39 11.62
#